data_AF-A0A2V9IZA5-F1
#
_entry.id   AF-A0A2V9IZA5-F1
#
_cell.length_a   1.000
_cell.length_b   1.000
_cell.length_c   1.000
_cell.angle_alpha   90.00
_cell.angle_beta   90.00
_cell.angle_gamma   90.00
#
_symmetry.space_group_name_H-M   'P 1'
#
loop_
_entity.id
_entity.type
_entity.pdbx_description
1 polymer ?
#
loop_
_entity_poly.entity_id
_entity_poly.type
_entity_poly.pdbx_seq_one_letter_code
_entity_poly.pdbx_strand_id
1 'polypeptide(L)'
;MAFGWSFAKQGKLDPTVGLWTANAVFAVAGILMLAAMPRVRARLQLAVEWIENLARRARVTVKRRRRRSRRTSDKALLKPRAPGSRLLQILDGYVIRDWLFYLGVMVLAFTGVYVIFDFFQLLGDIIRNHASAAVVLNYYRFLIPQVLFFPVLPLSVLVATLVSFGLLTRTNQITAIKAAGISLYRIAVPVFIAAAVLSAGMFVLEDGYLPALNQRQDAYRNQIKGRPAQTYLRPDRQWIFGQSSRIYNYRFFDPDRNVFANLSVFEFDPAKFQMTRRVYAGRAFWEDHIQATAWRRTCPSPWPPSKN
;
A
#
# COMPACT_ATOMS: atom_id res chain seq x y z
N MET A 1 1.58 -3.24 15.14
CA MET A 1 2.85 -3.66 14.50
C MET A 1 4.09 -3.50 15.39
N ALA A 2 4.11 -2.64 16.42
CA ALA A 2 5.34 -2.34 17.18
C ALA A 2 5.88 -3.48 18.07
N PHE A 3 5.03 -4.38 18.57
CA PHE A 3 5.44 -5.40 19.55
C PHE A 3 6.34 -6.50 18.95
N GLY A 4 5.94 -7.11 17.83
CA GLY A 4 6.73 -8.19 17.19
C GLY A 4 8.10 -7.74 16.67
N TRP A 5 8.17 -6.52 16.13
CA TRP A 5 9.40 -5.92 15.63
C TRP A 5 10.40 -5.57 16.76
N SER A 6 9.89 -5.16 17.93
CA SER A 6 10.68 -4.92 19.13
C SER A 6 11.41 -6.17 19.62
N PHE A 7 10.71 -7.32 19.70
CA PHE A 7 11.30 -8.58 20.15
C PHE A 7 12.29 -9.19 19.13
N ALA A 8 12.03 -9.01 17.82
CA ALA A 8 12.96 -9.40 16.77
C ALA A 8 14.27 -8.58 16.82
N LYS A 9 14.18 -7.27 17.08
CA LYS A 9 15.35 -6.40 17.28
C LYS A 9 16.19 -6.76 18.50
N GLN A 10 15.58 -7.35 19.53
CA GLN A 10 16.26 -7.83 20.73
C GLN A 10 16.87 -9.24 20.57
N GLY A 11 16.79 -9.84 19.37
CA GLY A 11 17.36 -11.16 19.08
C GLY A 11 16.62 -12.33 19.72
N LYS A 12 15.44 -12.10 20.32
CA LYS A 12 14.65 -13.13 21.02
C LYS A 12 13.73 -13.92 20.10
N LEU A 13 13.43 -13.40 18.92
CA LEU A 13 12.58 -14.04 17.91
C LEU A 13 13.22 -13.87 16.52
N ASP A 14 13.05 -14.88 15.68
CA ASP A 14 13.43 -14.81 14.27
C ASP A 14 12.72 -13.60 13.59
N PRO A 15 13.42 -12.78 12.77
CA PRO A 15 12.82 -11.62 12.10
C PRO A 15 11.58 -11.94 11.27
N THR A 16 11.52 -13.13 10.67
CA THR A 16 10.35 -13.58 9.90
C THR A 16 9.17 -13.81 10.83
N VAL A 17 9.37 -14.51 11.96
CA VAL A 17 8.33 -14.77 12.96
C VAL A 17 7.86 -13.46 13.61
N GLY A 18 8.78 -12.55 13.91
CA GLY A 18 8.49 -11.22 14.46
C GLY A 18 7.54 -10.40 13.59
N LEU A 19 7.68 -10.46 12.26
CA LEU A 19 6.81 -9.75 11.31
C LEU A 19 5.37 -10.27 11.35
N TRP A 20 5.18 -11.58 11.48
CA TRP A 20 3.86 -12.23 11.42
C TRP A 20 3.18 -12.40 12.79
N THR A 21 3.91 -12.26 13.90
CA THR A 21 3.37 -12.45 15.27
C THR A 21 2.14 -11.58 15.55
N ALA A 22 2.15 -10.31 15.18
CA ALA A 22 1.01 -9.42 15.41
C ALA A 22 -0.24 -9.90 14.66
N ASN A 23 -0.08 -10.30 13.40
CA ASN A 23 -1.19 -10.82 12.58
C ASN A 23 -1.73 -12.12 13.16
N ALA A 24 -0.86 -13.01 13.65
CA ALA A 24 -1.26 -14.25 14.30
C ALA A 24 -2.03 -13.99 15.61
N VAL A 25 -1.56 -13.06 16.45
CA VAL A 25 -2.25 -12.68 17.69
C VAL A 25 -3.63 -12.10 17.41
N PHE A 26 -3.74 -11.19 16.42
CA PHE A 26 -5.04 -10.64 16.01
C PHE A 26 -5.96 -11.69 15.40
N ALA A 27 -5.43 -12.65 14.63
CA ALA A 27 -6.22 -13.75 14.09
C ALA A 27 -6.77 -14.64 15.22
N VAL A 28 -5.94 -14.99 16.20
CA VAL A 28 -6.37 -15.79 17.37
C VAL A 28 -7.37 -15.01 18.22
N ALA A 29 -7.12 -13.73 18.50
CA ALA A 29 -8.06 -12.87 19.23
C ALA A 29 -9.38 -12.72 18.48
N GLY A 30 -9.33 -12.58 17.15
CA GLY A 30 -10.50 -12.54 16.28
C GLY A 30 -11.30 -13.85 16.32
N ILE A 31 -10.62 -15.00 16.25
CA ILE A 31 -11.26 -16.32 16.39
C ILE A 31 -11.89 -16.48 17.78
N LEU A 32 -11.20 -16.06 18.84
CA LEU A 32 -11.72 -16.09 20.20
C LEU A 32 -12.93 -15.17 20.38
N MET A 33 -12.91 -13.96 19.83
CA MET A 33 -14.06 -13.04 19.85
C MET A 33 -15.25 -13.59 19.06
N LEU A 34 -15.00 -14.18 17.87
CA LEU A 34 -16.04 -14.84 17.08
C LEU A 34 -16.63 -16.06 17.80
N ALA A 35 -15.80 -16.81 18.52
CA ALA A 35 -16.22 -17.94 19.34
C ALA A 35 -16.97 -17.50 20.62
N ALA A 36 -16.62 -16.34 21.19
CA ALA A 36 -17.24 -15.79 22.40
C ALA A 36 -18.57 -15.08 22.13
N MET A 37 -18.90 -14.74 20.88
CA MET A 37 -20.17 -14.12 20.50
C MET A 37 -21.27 -15.18 20.28
N PRO A 38 -22.27 -15.31 21.17
CA PRO A 38 -23.33 -16.33 21.06
C PRO A 38 -24.18 -16.17 19.79
N ARG A 39 -24.32 -14.94 19.28
CA ARG A 39 -25.05 -14.61 18.05
C ARG A 39 -24.29 -15.00 16.77
N VAL A 40 -22.97 -15.18 16.84
CA VAL A 40 -22.11 -15.57 15.69
C VAL A 40 -22.00 -17.09 15.58
N ARG A 41 -22.07 -17.80 16.71
CA ARG A 41 -22.11 -19.27 16.77
C ARG A 41 -23.26 -19.88 15.97
N ALA A 42 -24.43 -19.24 15.98
CA ALA A 42 -25.59 -19.66 15.18
C ALA A 42 -25.37 -19.51 13.65
N ARG A 43 -24.69 -18.44 13.20
CA ARG A 43 -24.36 -18.24 11.78
C ARG A 43 -23.22 -19.13 11.29
N LEU A 44 -22.25 -19.44 12.16
CA LEU A 44 -21.20 -20.41 11.90
C LEU A 44 -21.75 -21.84 11.79
N GLN A 45 -22.69 -22.23 12.66
CA GLN A 45 -23.37 -23.52 12.57
C GLN A 45 -24.14 -23.66 11.25
N LEU A 46 -24.88 -22.62 10.82
CA LEU A 46 -25.54 -22.60 9.51
C LEU A 46 -24.56 -22.71 8.34
N ALA A 47 -23.38 -22.08 8.44
CA ALA A 47 -22.34 -22.17 7.40
C ALA A 47 -21.68 -23.56 7.35
N VAL A 48 -21.40 -24.17 8.51
CA VAL A 48 -20.85 -25.53 8.61
C VAL A 48 -21.86 -26.57 8.14
N GLU A 49 -23.13 -26.44 8.53
CA GLU A 49 -24.23 -27.29 8.04
C GLU A 49 -24.41 -27.16 6.53
N TRP A 50 -24.26 -25.95 5.97
CA TRP A 50 -24.32 -25.72 4.54
C TRP A 50 -23.17 -26.42 3.79
N ILE A 51 -21.94 -26.33 4.32
CA ILE A 51 -20.75 -26.99 3.76
C ILE A 51 -20.86 -28.52 3.84
N GLU A 52 -21.31 -29.05 4.98
CA GLU A 52 -21.53 -30.49 5.13
C GLU A 52 -22.65 -31.01 4.24
N ASN A 53 -23.72 -30.25 4.07
CA ASN A 53 -24.82 -30.61 3.17
C ASN A 53 -24.39 -30.55 1.70
N LEU A 54 -23.48 -29.64 1.33
CA LEU A 54 -22.85 -29.60 0.02
C LEU A 54 -21.98 -30.85 -0.21
N ALA A 55 -21.17 -31.23 0.78
CA ALA A 55 -20.34 -32.43 0.74
C ALA A 55 -21.16 -33.73 0.69
N ARG A 56 -22.27 -33.82 1.46
CA ARG A 56 -23.23 -34.92 1.42
C ARG A 56 -23.90 -35.01 0.04
N ARG A 57 -24.33 -33.88 -0.54
CA ARG A 57 -24.92 -33.83 -1.91
C ARG A 57 -23.91 -34.24 -2.98
N ALA A 58 -22.64 -33.84 -2.86
CA ALA A 58 -21.56 -34.25 -3.76
C ALA A 58 -21.29 -35.78 -3.67
N ARG A 59 -21.26 -36.35 -2.45
CA ARG A 59 -21.07 -37.80 -2.26
C ARG A 59 -22.25 -38.63 -2.78
N VAL A 60 -23.48 -38.14 -2.63
CA VAL A 60 -24.69 -38.82 -3.15
C VAL A 60 -24.80 -38.73 -4.67
N THR A 61 -24.39 -37.62 -5.29
CA THR A 61 -24.32 -37.50 -6.76
C THR A 61 -23.24 -38.41 -7.36
N VAL A 62 -22.09 -38.56 -6.70
CA VAL A 62 -21.03 -39.49 -7.12
C VAL A 62 -21.46 -40.96 -6.97
N LYS A 63 -22.17 -41.34 -5.89
CA LYS A 63 -22.71 -42.71 -5.73
C LYS A 63 -23.87 -43.03 -6.69
N ARG A 64 -24.73 -42.06 -7.04
CA ARG A 64 -25.76 -42.23 -8.09
C ARG A 64 -25.16 -42.36 -9.49
N ARG A 65 -24.00 -41.75 -9.76
CA ARG A 65 -23.27 -41.89 -11.04
C ARG A 65 -22.71 -43.31 -11.25
N ARG A 66 -22.36 -44.03 -10.18
CA ARG A 66 -21.87 -45.42 -10.25
C ARG A 66 -22.98 -46.46 -10.46
N ARG A 67 -24.20 -46.25 -9.94
CA ARG A 67 -25.33 -47.19 -10.14
C ARG A 67 -26.10 -46.98 -11.45
N ARG A 68 -25.96 -45.84 -12.12
CA ARG A 68 -26.60 -45.56 -13.43
C ARG A 68 -25.77 -46.06 -14.64
N SER A 69 -24.55 -46.59 -14.40
CA SER A 69 -23.66 -47.11 -15.43
C SER A 69 -24.01 -48.53 -15.93
N ARG A 70 -25.09 -49.15 -15.45
CA ARG A 70 -25.46 -50.53 -15.83
C ARG A 70 -26.87 -50.69 -16.40
N ARG A 71 -27.61 -49.61 -16.67
CA ARG A 71 -29.01 -49.74 -17.15
C ARG A 71 -29.50 -48.59 -18.05
N THR A 72 -28.67 -48.10 -18.96
CA THR A 72 -29.15 -47.19 -20.01
C THR A 72 -28.32 -47.35 -21.28
N SER A 73 -28.55 -48.45 -22.02
CA SER A 73 -28.22 -48.55 -23.45
C SER A 73 -29.34 -47.99 -24.35
N ASP A 74 -30.54 -47.70 -23.82
CA ASP A 74 -31.71 -47.34 -24.67
C ASP A 74 -32.19 -45.88 -24.58
N LYS A 75 -31.34 -44.92 -24.18
CA LYS A 75 -31.71 -43.49 -24.21
C LYS A 75 -30.64 -42.62 -24.85
N ALA A 76 -30.35 -42.92 -26.12
CA ALA A 76 -29.48 -42.11 -26.97
C ALA A 76 -30.15 -40.82 -27.51
N LEU A 77 -31.34 -40.43 -27.06
CA LEU A 77 -32.12 -39.33 -27.67
C LEU A 77 -32.26 -38.04 -26.85
N LEU A 78 -31.55 -37.87 -25.75
CA LEU A 78 -31.51 -36.58 -25.05
C LEU A 78 -30.08 -36.26 -24.62
N LYS A 79 -29.29 -35.74 -25.57
CA LYS A 79 -28.03 -35.04 -25.25
C LYS A 79 -28.43 -33.81 -24.41
N PRO A 80 -28.10 -33.73 -23.10
CA PRO A 80 -28.20 -32.46 -22.40
C PRO A 80 -27.18 -31.56 -23.10
N ARG A 81 -27.66 -30.48 -23.70
CA ARG A 81 -26.79 -29.44 -24.25
C ARG A 81 -25.85 -29.02 -23.12
N ALA A 82 -24.58 -29.39 -23.20
CA ALA A 82 -23.59 -28.94 -22.25
C ALA A 82 -23.71 -27.41 -22.21
N PRO A 83 -23.87 -26.77 -21.03
CA PRO A 83 -23.86 -25.32 -20.95
C PRO A 83 -22.50 -24.88 -21.51
N GLY A 84 -22.55 -24.37 -22.73
CA GLY A 84 -21.37 -24.05 -23.51
C GLY A 84 -20.47 -23.12 -22.72
N SER A 85 -19.20 -23.48 -22.73
CA SER A 85 -18.01 -22.78 -22.25
C SER A 85 -17.78 -21.42 -22.90
N ARG A 86 -18.81 -20.57 -23.01
CA ARG A 86 -18.60 -19.15 -23.29
C ARG A 86 -18.27 -18.48 -21.96
N LEU A 87 -16.97 -18.39 -21.68
CA LEU A 87 -16.37 -17.68 -20.55
C LEU A 87 -16.86 -16.23 -20.41
N LEU A 88 -17.38 -15.65 -21.50
CA LEU A 88 -17.99 -14.33 -21.55
C LEU A 88 -19.36 -14.44 -22.23
N GLN A 89 -20.42 -14.43 -21.45
CA GLN A 89 -21.77 -14.21 -21.97
C GLN A 89 -22.03 -12.70 -22.14
N ILE A 90 -23.06 -12.35 -22.92
CA ILE A 90 -23.45 -10.96 -23.18
C ILE A 90 -23.69 -10.21 -21.86
N LEU A 91 -24.23 -10.91 -20.84
CA LEU A 91 -24.46 -10.36 -19.51
C LEU A 91 -23.16 -9.99 -18.77
N ASP A 92 -22.11 -10.82 -18.88
CA ASP A 92 -20.82 -10.58 -18.23
C ASP A 92 -20.15 -9.34 -18.84
N GLY A 93 -20.19 -9.24 -20.17
CA GLY A 93 -19.70 -8.07 -20.93
C GLY A 93 -20.47 -6.78 -20.62
N TYR A 94 -21.79 -6.89 -20.41
CA TYR A 94 -22.62 -5.77 -20.00
C TYR A 94 -22.23 -5.26 -18.61
N VAL A 95 -22.16 -6.16 -17.62
CA VAL A 95 -21.85 -5.79 -16.22
C VAL A 95 -20.43 -5.25 -16.09
N ILE A 96 -19.44 -5.85 -16.76
CA ILE A 96 -18.06 -5.37 -16.67
C ILE A 96 -17.89 -4.00 -17.32
N ARG A 97 -18.59 -3.73 -18.43
CA ARG A 97 -18.55 -2.44 -19.11
C ARG A 97 -19.17 -1.34 -18.25
N ASP A 98 -20.34 -1.60 -17.68
CA ASP A 98 -21.00 -0.64 -16.79
C ASP A 98 -20.13 -0.40 -15.55
N TRP A 99 -19.56 -1.46 -14.96
CA TRP A 99 -18.66 -1.34 -13.82
C TRP A 99 -17.37 -0.56 -14.15
N LEU A 100 -16.74 -0.82 -15.30
CA LEU A 100 -15.55 -0.07 -15.76
C LEU A 100 -15.87 1.40 -16.02
N PHE A 101 -17.05 1.70 -16.56
CA PHE A 101 -17.51 3.07 -16.75
C PHE A 101 -17.61 3.79 -15.40
N TYR A 102 -18.32 3.21 -14.43
CA TYR A 102 -18.44 3.80 -13.09
C TYR A 102 -17.09 3.88 -12.37
N LEU A 103 -16.20 2.89 -12.55
CA LEU A 103 -14.84 2.93 -12.03
C LEU A 103 -14.08 4.14 -12.59
N GLY A 104 -14.12 4.37 -13.90
CA GLY A 104 -13.48 5.51 -14.55
C GLY A 104 -14.01 6.85 -14.03
N VAL A 105 -15.33 6.98 -13.86
CA VAL A 105 -15.95 8.17 -13.29
C VAL A 105 -15.51 8.39 -11.84
N MET A 106 -15.50 7.35 -11.00
CA MET A 106 -15.07 7.46 -9.60
C MET A 106 -13.59 7.79 -9.47
N VAL A 107 -12.75 7.21 -10.32
CA VAL A 107 -11.31 7.52 -10.39
C VAL A 107 -11.10 8.99 -10.76
N LEU A 108 -11.77 9.48 -11.80
CA LEU A 108 -11.65 10.87 -12.24
C LEU A 108 -12.13 11.83 -11.15
N ALA A 109 -13.28 11.55 -10.53
CA ALA A 109 -13.84 12.39 -9.49
C ALA A 109 -12.92 12.50 -8.26
N PHE A 110 -12.46 11.36 -7.72
CA PHE A 110 -11.58 11.36 -6.54
C PHE A 110 -10.20 11.94 -6.84
N THR A 111 -9.64 11.68 -8.02
CA THR A 111 -8.37 12.29 -8.45
C THR A 111 -8.54 13.81 -8.59
N GLY A 112 -9.64 14.28 -9.19
CA GLY A 112 -9.92 15.71 -9.34
C GLY A 112 -10.04 16.42 -7.99
N VAL A 113 -10.81 15.87 -7.05
CA VAL A 113 -10.93 16.42 -5.69
C VAL A 113 -9.57 16.45 -4.99
N TYR A 114 -8.76 15.39 -5.11
CA TYR A 114 -7.42 15.34 -4.53
C TYR A 114 -6.52 16.43 -5.10
N VAL A 115 -6.46 16.57 -6.43
CA VAL A 115 -5.60 17.56 -7.11
C VAL A 115 -6.00 18.98 -6.72
N ILE A 116 -7.31 19.27 -6.64
CA ILE A 116 -7.80 20.59 -6.20
C ILE A 116 -7.34 20.87 -4.76
N PHE A 117 -7.52 19.91 -3.86
CA PHE A 117 -7.11 20.07 -2.46
C PHE A 117 -5.60 20.29 -2.32
N ASP A 118 -4.79 19.47 -2.99
CA ASP A 118 -3.34 19.59 -2.99
C ASP A 118 -2.88 20.93 -3.59
N PHE A 119 -3.52 21.37 -4.67
CA PHE A 119 -3.24 22.69 -5.27
C PHE A 119 -3.46 23.83 -4.28
N PHE A 120 -4.59 23.87 -3.59
CA PHE A 120 -4.83 24.91 -2.59
C PHE A 120 -3.86 24.83 -1.40
N GLN A 121 -3.41 23.63 -1.02
CA GLN A 121 -2.38 23.49 0.01
C GLN A 121 -1.02 24.04 -0.44
N LEU A 122 -0.64 23.83 -1.69
CA LEU A 122 0.65 24.29 -2.23
C LEU A 122 0.62 25.73 -2.72
N LEU A 123 -0.56 26.31 -2.97
CA LEU A 123 -0.71 27.64 -3.57
C LEU A 123 0.03 28.73 -2.78
N GLY A 124 -0.02 28.67 -1.44
CA GLY A 124 0.72 29.60 -0.59
C GLY A 124 2.23 29.50 -0.77
N ASP A 125 2.77 28.29 -0.90
CA ASP A 125 4.19 28.03 -1.10
C ASP A 125 4.64 28.45 -2.52
N ILE A 126 3.80 28.18 -3.54
CA ILE A 126 4.04 28.57 -4.94
C ILE A 126 4.21 30.08 -5.05
N ILE A 127 3.29 30.84 -4.42
CA ILE A 127 3.33 32.31 -4.45
C ILE A 127 4.54 32.84 -3.69
N ARG A 128 4.79 32.34 -2.47
CA ARG A 128 5.89 32.82 -1.61
C ARG A 128 7.28 32.54 -2.19
N ASN A 129 7.47 31.38 -2.79
CA ASN A 129 8.77 30.94 -3.32
C ASN A 129 8.93 31.21 -4.83
N HIS A 130 7.96 31.88 -5.46
CA HIS A 130 7.94 32.19 -6.89
C HIS A 130 8.22 30.96 -7.77
N ALA A 131 7.58 29.84 -7.43
CA ALA A 131 7.80 28.59 -8.12
C ALA A 131 7.35 28.67 -9.58
N SER A 132 8.22 28.28 -10.52
CA SER A 132 7.89 28.34 -11.94
C SER A 132 6.74 27.39 -12.31
N ALA A 133 5.89 27.81 -13.26
CA ALA A 133 4.76 26.99 -13.73
C ALA A 133 5.23 25.62 -14.28
N ALA A 134 6.41 25.57 -14.89
CA ALA A 134 7.00 24.32 -15.39
C ALA A 134 7.31 23.32 -14.26
N VAL A 135 7.79 23.80 -13.10
CA VAL A 135 8.03 22.96 -11.92
C VAL A 135 6.71 22.41 -11.37
N VAL A 136 5.67 23.25 -11.29
CA VAL A 136 4.34 22.84 -10.83
C VAL A 136 3.72 21.80 -11.76
N LEU A 137 3.85 21.97 -13.09
CA LEU A 137 3.35 21.00 -14.06
C LEU A 137 4.07 19.65 -13.95
N ASN A 138 5.40 19.67 -13.80
CA ASN A 138 6.17 18.44 -13.58
C ASN A 138 5.81 17.77 -12.26
N TYR A 139 5.59 18.54 -11.20
CA TYR A 139 5.08 18.00 -9.94
C TYR A 139 3.78 17.21 -10.13
N TYR A 140 2.77 17.80 -10.78
CA TYR A 140 1.49 17.10 -11.01
C TYR A 140 1.63 15.91 -11.95
N ARG A 141 2.51 15.97 -12.95
CA ARG A 141 2.80 14.84 -13.84
C ARG A 141 3.27 13.60 -13.06
N PHE A 142 4.08 13.78 -12.02
CA PHE A 142 4.57 12.68 -11.19
C PHE A 142 3.62 12.33 -10.03
N LEU A 143 2.82 13.30 -9.56
CA LEU A 143 1.83 13.10 -8.51
C LEU A 143 0.61 12.28 -8.99
N ILE A 144 0.09 12.55 -10.19
CA ILE A 144 -1.16 11.93 -10.68
C ILE A 144 -1.09 10.40 -10.66
N PRO A 145 -0.06 9.74 -11.22
CA PRO A 145 0.03 8.27 -11.15
C PRO A 145 0.08 7.75 -9.71
N GLN A 146 0.83 8.42 -8.83
CA GLN A 146 0.94 8.02 -7.43
C GLN A 146 -0.41 8.10 -6.70
N VAL A 147 -1.14 9.20 -6.86
CA VAL A 147 -2.46 9.40 -6.26
C VAL A 147 -3.48 8.42 -6.84
N LEU A 148 -3.43 8.20 -8.14
CA LEU A 148 -4.30 7.26 -8.83
C LEU A 148 -4.14 5.86 -8.25
N PHE A 149 -2.91 5.33 -8.25
CA PHE A 149 -2.65 3.93 -7.90
C PHE A 149 -2.52 3.66 -6.40
N PHE A 150 -2.30 4.66 -5.54
CA PHE A 150 -2.14 4.39 -4.10
C PHE A 150 -3.46 4.61 -3.32
N PRO A 151 -3.96 5.85 -3.10
CA PRO A 151 -5.19 6.07 -2.36
C PRO A 151 -6.48 5.96 -3.18
N VAL A 152 -6.48 6.33 -4.47
CA VAL A 152 -7.73 6.52 -5.23
C VAL A 152 -8.31 5.21 -5.72
N LEU A 153 -7.52 4.36 -6.38
CA LEU A 153 -8.05 3.16 -7.05
C LEU A 153 -8.79 2.18 -6.11
N PRO A 154 -8.29 1.85 -4.89
CA PRO A 154 -9.01 0.96 -3.98
C PRO A 154 -10.37 1.53 -3.56
N LEU A 155 -10.40 2.84 -3.28
CA LEU A 155 -11.62 3.55 -2.93
C LEU A 155 -12.60 3.59 -4.11
N SER A 156 -12.11 3.91 -5.32
CA SER A 156 -12.91 3.94 -6.54
C SER A 156 -13.48 2.57 -6.87
N VAL A 157 -12.74 1.48 -6.69
CA VAL A 157 -13.24 0.11 -6.89
C VAL A 157 -14.40 -0.19 -5.92
N LEU A 158 -14.25 0.16 -4.65
CA LEU A 158 -15.31 -0.03 -3.65
C LEU A 158 -16.58 0.75 -4.01
N VAL A 159 -16.44 2.02 -4.36
CA VAL A 159 -17.60 2.86 -4.70
C VAL A 159 -18.20 2.45 -6.03
N ALA A 160 -17.40 2.15 -7.05
CA ALA A 160 -17.87 1.71 -8.35
C ALA A 160 -18.63 0.37 -8.27
N THR A 161 -18.16 -0.59 -7.47
CA THR A 161 -18.90 -1.83 -7.22
C THR A 161 -20.26 -1.53 -6.57
N LEU A 162 -20.29 -0.72 -5.52
CA LEU A 162 -21.54 -0.35 -4.84
C LEU A 162 -22.53 0.36 -5.78
N VAL A 163 -22.06 1.34 -6.55
CA VAL A 163 -22.88 2.09 -7.51
C VAL A 163 -23.41 1.19 -8.61
N SER A 164 -22.56 0.35 -9.20
CA SER A 164 -22.95 -0.54 -10.29
C SER A 164 -24.05 -1.52 -9.85
N PHE A 165 -23.83 -2.24 -8.75
CA PHE A 165 -24.82 -3.18 -8.21
C PHE A 165 -26.05 -2.48 -7.64
N GLY A 166 -25.88 -1.27 -7.09
CA GLY A 166 -26.98 -0.41 -6.65
C GLY A 166 -27.91 -0.01 -7.79
N LEU A 167 -27.36 0.37 -8.94
CA LEU A 167 -28.14 0.72 -10.13
C LEU A 167 -28.80 -0.50 -10.78
N LEU A 168 -28.10 -1.64 -10.85
CA LEU A 168 -28.67 -2.93 -11.26
C LEU A 168 -29.87 -3.36 -10.38
N THR A 169 -29.82 -3.02 -9.09
CA THR A 169 -30.93 -3.28 -8.15
C THR A 169 -32.06 -2.29 -8.37
N ARG A 170 -31.77 -0.98 -8.45
CA ARG A 170 -32.76 0.09 -8.64
C ARG A 170 -33.55 -0.04 -9.94
N THR A 171 -32.91 -0.53 -10.99
CA THR A 171 -33.54 -0.74 -12.31
C THR A 171 -34.23 -2.10 -12.44
N ASN A 172 -34.38 -2.87 -11.34
CA ASN A 172 -34.96 -4.21 -11.32
C ASN A 172 -34.27 -5.25 -12.23
N GLN A 173 -33.06 -4.96 -12.74
CA GLN A 173 -32.31 -5.89 -13.58
C GLN A 173 -31.91 -7.15 -12.81
N ILE A 174 -31.49 -7.00 -11.54
CA ILE A 174 -31.20 -8.15 -10.66
C ILE A 174 -32.43 -9.05 -10.48
N THR A 175 -33.63 -8.45 -10.35
CA THR A 175 -34.89 -9.20 -10.20
C THR A 175 -35.19 -9.99 -11.47
N ALA A 176 -35.05 -9.37 -12.64
CA ALA A 176 -35.26 -10.04 -13.94
C ALA A 176 -34.28 -11.20 -14.16
N ILE A 177 -33.01 -11.00 -13.82
CA ILE A 177 -31.96 -12.03 -13.89
C ILE A 177 -32.30 -13.24 -12.99
N LYS A 178 -32.74 -12.98 -11.74
CA LYS A 178 -33.13 -14.06 -10.83
C LYS A 178 -34.37 -14.80 -11.33
N ALA A 179 -35.34 -14.09 -11.91
CA ALA A 179 -36.51 -14.70 -12.54
C ALA A 179 -36.13 -15.58 -13.76
N ALA A 180 -35.08 -15.22 -14.48
CA ALA A 180 -34.50 -16.05 -15.55
C ALA A 180 -33.70 -17.28 -15.06
N GLY A 181 -33.65 -17.52 -13.75
CA GLY A 181 -32.94 -18.66 -13.15
C GLY A 181 -31.42 -18.51 -13.11
N ILE A 182 -30.89 -17.31 -13.36
CA ILE A 182 -29.45 -17.04 -13.33
C ILE A 182 -29.02 -16.71 -11.90
N SER A 183 -27.92 -17.32 -11.43
CA SER A 183 -27.39 -17.07 -10.09
C SER A 183 -26.75 -15.68 -10.00
N LEU A 184 -27.02 -14.97 -8.90
CA LEU A 184 -26.39 -13.67 -8.57
C LEU A 184 -24.86 -13.73 -8.54
N TYR A 185 -24.31 -14.81 -7.99
CA TYR A 185 -22.86 -15.02 -7.90
C TYR A 185 -22.18 -14.98 -9.26
N ARG A 186 -22.87 -15.41 -10.33
CA ARG A 186 -22.33 -15.40 -11.68
C ARG A 186 -22.02 -13.99 -12.18
N ILE A 187 -22.82 -13.01 -11.79
CA ILE A 187 -22.66 -11.60 -12.18
C ILE A 187 -21.59 -10.91 -11.35
N ALA A 188 -21.36 -11.38 -10.12
CA ALA A 188 -20.28 -10.89 -9.27
C ALA A 188 -18.89 -11.36 -9.73
N VAL A 189 -18.79 -12.57 -10.32
CA VAL A 189 -17.53 -13.16 -10.78
C VAL A 189 -16.73 -12.27 -11.74
N PRO A 190 -17.27 -11.71 -12.85
CA PRO A 190 -16.47 -10.88 -13.76
C PRO A 190 -15.92 -9.62 -13.08
N VAL A 191 -16.70 -9.01 -12.19
CA VAL A 191 -16.27 -7.84 -11.41
C VAL A 191 -15.17 -8.24 -10.41
N PHE A 192 -15.32 -9.38 -9.74
CA PHE A 192 -14.31 -9.89 -8.81
C PHE A 192 -12.99 -10.22 -9.52
N ILE A 193 -13.05 -10.89 -10.68
CA ILE A 193 -11.86 -11.19 -11.49
C ILE A 193 -11.18 -9.88 -11.93
N ALA A 194 -11.95 -8.90 -12.41
CA ALA A 194 -11.40 -7.60 -12.80
C ALA A 194 -10.73 -6.87 -11.63
N ALA A 195 -11.37 -6.86 -10.46
CA ALA A 195 -10.80 -6.28 -9.24
C ALA A 195 -9.53 -7.01 -8.77
N ALA A 196 -9.49 -8.35 -8.88
CA ALA A 196 -8.30 -9.13 -8.55
C ALA A 196 -7.13 -8.85 -9.51
N VAL A 197 -7.41 -8.72 -10.81
CA VAL A 197 -6.42 -8.33 -11.81
C VAL A 197 -5.88 -6.92 -11.54
N LEU A 198 -6.76 -5.97 -11.22
CA LEU A 198 -6.35 -4.62 -10.82
C LEU A 198 -5.48 -4.65 -9.57
N SER A 199 -5.88 -5.40 -8.53
CA SER A 199 -5.10 -5.53 -7.29
C SER A 199 -3.71 -6.10 -7.53
N ALA A 200 -3.58 -7.14 -8.37
CA ALA A 200 -2.28 -7.69 -8.74
C ALA A 200 -1.44 -6.67 -9.54
N GLY A 201 -2.07 -5.94 -10.46
CA GLY A 201 -1.39 -4.87 -11.21
C GLY A 201 -0.89 -3.75 -10.29
N MET A 202 -1.68 -3.34 -9.29
CA MET A 202 -1.28 -2.35 -8.30
C MET A 202 -0.08 -2.81 -7.49
N PHE A 203 -0.09 -4.05 -7.01
CA PHE A 203 1.04 -4.61 -6.25
C PHE A 203 2.35 -4.54 -7.03
N VAL A 204 2.33 -4.90 -8.32
CA VAL A 204 3.52 -4.83 -9.19
C VAL A 204 3.98 -3.37 -9.41
N LEU A 205 3.03 -2.45 -9.58
CA LEU A 205 3.33 -1.03 -9.77
C LEU A 205 3.92 -0.39 -8.51
N GLU A 206 3.40 -0.74 -7.32
CA GLU A 206 3.83 -0.24 -6.02
C GLU A 206 5.26 -0.69 -5.67
N ASP A 207 5.62 -1.94 -5.99
CA ASP A 207 6.94 -2.48 -5.70
C ASP A 207 8.01 -1.91 -6.65
N GLY A 208 7.68 -1.75 -7.94
CA GLY A 208 8.66 -1.36 -8.96
C GLY A 208 8.67 0.12 -9.32
N TYR A 209 7.55 0.62 -9.83
CA TYR A 209 7.51 1.87 -10.60
C TYR A 209 7.17 3.11 -9.77
N LEU A 210 6.20 2.99 -8.85
CA LEU A 210 5.75 4.10 -8.01
C LEU A 210 6.84 4.72 -7.12
N PRO A 211 7.79 3.96 -6.52
CA PRO A 211 8.82 4.55 -5.67
C PRO A 211 9.70 5.57 -6.41
N ALA A 212 10.04 5.28 -7.67
CA ALA A 212 10.83 6.18 -8.51
C ALA A 212 10.07 7.46 -8.88
N LEU A 213 8.75 7.36 -9.13
CA LEU A 213 7.90 8.53 -9.38
C LEU A 213 7.74 9.38 -8.12
N ASN A 214 7.55 8.75 -6.96
CA ASN A 214 7.41 9.44 -5.68
C ASN A 214 8.67 10.27 -5.36
N GLN A 215 9.87 9.71 -5.57
CA GLN A 215 11.12 10.45 -5.39
C GLN A 215 11.21 11.69 -6.29
N ARG A 216 10.79 11.57 -7.56
CA ARG A 216 10.75 12.72 -8.49
C ARG A 216 9.72 13.74 -8.07
N GLN A 217 8.52 13.31 -7.69
CA GLN A 217 7.47 14.17 -7.15
C GLN A 217 7.98 14.95 -5.94
N ASP A 218 8.66 14.29 -4.99
CA ASP A 218 9.16 14.92 -3.78
C ASP A 218 10.28 15.92 -4.05
N ALA A 219 11.13 15.66 -5.06
CA ALA A 219 12.12 16.63 -5.52
C ALA A 219 11.47 17.93 -6.00
N TYR A 220 10.43 17.85 -6.85
CA TYR A 220 9.71 19.06 -7.29
C TYR A 220 8.92 19.72 -6.16
N ARG A 221 8.31 18.93 -5.26
CA ARG A 221 7.61 19.47 -4.09
C ARG A 221 8.55 20.24 -3.16
N ASN A 222 9.77 19.75 -2.95
CA ASN A 222 10.78 20.46 -2.17
C ASN A 222 11.22 21.77 -2.83
N GLN A 223 11.35 21.79 -4.17
CA GLN A 223 11.61 23.03 -4.90
C GLN A 223 10.47 24.05 -4.72
N ILE A 224 9.21 23.62 -4.83
CA ILE A 224 8.05 24.49 -4.60
C ILE A 224 8.04 25.03 -3.17
N LYS A 225 8.42 24.22 -2.19
CA LYS A 225 8.47 24.60 -0.77
C LYS A 225 9.74 25.36 -0.35
N GLY A 226 10.68 25.59 -1.27
CA GLY A 226 11.97 26.23 -0.94
C GLY A 226 12.84 25.41 0.01
N ARG A 227 12.65 24.09 0.06
CA ARG A 227 13.43 23.18 0.93
C ARG A 227 14.75 22.80 0.24
N PRO A 228 15.84 22.60 1.01
CA PRO A 228 17.10 22.12 0.44
C PRO A 228 16.92 20.72 -0.18
N ALA A 229 17.72 20.43 -1.21
CA ALA A 229 17.69 19.13 -1.88
C ALA A 229 17.99 18.00 -0.88
N GLN A 230 17.09 17.01 -0.82
CA GLN A 230 17.23 15.86 0.08
C GLN A 230 17.99 14.72 -0.59
N THR A 231 18.80 14.01 0.20
CA THR A 231 19.56 12.84 -0.26
C THR A 231 18.70 11.58 -0.13
N TYR A 232 18.05 11.15 -1.21
CA TYR A 232 17.18 9.95 -1.21
C TYR A 232 17.94 8.63 -1.37
N LEU A 233 19.11 8.66 -2.02
CA LEU A 233 19.81 7.45 -2.51
C LEU A 233 20.66 6.74 -1.44
N ARG A 234 20.93 7.37 -0.29
CA ARG A 234 21.75 6.80 0.79
C ARG A 234 21.16 7.14 2.15
N PRO A 235 20.10 6.44 2.60
CA PRO A 235 19.54 6.64 3.93
C PRO A 235 20.54 6.34 5.06
N ASP A 236 21.62 5.60 4.79
CA ASP A 236 22.74 5.39 5.70
C ASP A 236 23.67 6.61 5.84
N ARG A 237 23.52 7.63 5.00
CA ARG A 237 24.36 8.83 4.98
C ARG A 237 23.53 10.04 4.68
N GLN A 238 23.05 10.67 5.74
CA GLN A 238 22.32 11.92 5.62
C GLN A 238 23.31 13.06 5.44
N TRP A 239 23.06 13.90 4.44
CA TRP A 239 23.80 15.13 4.18
C TRP A 239 22.86 16.31 4.44
N ILE A 240 23.27 17.20 5.32
CA ILE A 240 22.52 18.42 5.66
C ILE A 240 23.42 19.62 5.39
N PHE A 241 22.90 20.58 4.64
CA PHE A 241 23.51 21.90 4.54
C PHE A 241 23.18 22.72 5.79
N GLY A 242 24.22 23.13 6.49
CA GLY A 242 24.16 23.97 7.67
C GLY A 242 24.17 25.46 7.36
N GLN A 243 24.04 26.24 8.42
CA GLN A 243 24.35 27.67 8.38
C GLN A 243 25.88 27.87 8.20
N SER A 244 26.28 28.97 7.56
CA SER A 244 27.69 29.40 7.39
C SER A 244 28.58 28.46 6.55
N SER A 245 28.12 27.99 5.40
CA SER A 245 28.91 27.15 4.46
C SER A 245 29.46 25.86 5.08
N ARG A 246 28.73 25.30 6.07
CA ARG A 246 29.04 24.01 6.68
C ARG A 246 28.16 22.92 6.09
N ILE A 247 28.74 21.77 5.78
CA ILE A 247 28.02 20.57 5.39
C ILE A 247 28.19 19.52 6.47
N TYR A 248 27.08 18.99 6.96
CA TYR A 248 27.04 17.91 7.94
C TYR A 248 26.77 16.59 7.24
N ASN A 249 27.54 15.57 7.57
CA ASN A 249 27.29 14.19 7.19
C ASN A 249 27.21 13.31 8.43
N TYR A 250 26.14 12.56 8.59
CA TYR A 250 26.00 11.61 9.70
C TYR A 250 25.29 10.34 9.25
N ARG A 251 25.54 9.25 10.00
CA ARG A 251 25.02 7.91 9.67
C ARG A 251 23.73 7.58 10.41
N PHE A 252 23.62 8.03 11.66
CA PHE A 252 22.48 7.73 12.52
C PHE A 252 22.29 8.88 13.51
N PHE A 253 21.04 9.24 13.76
CA PHE A 253 20.63 10.18 14.79
C PHE A 253 19.64 9.49 15.71
N ASP A 254 19.92 9.52 17.02
CA ASP A 254 19.02 9.04 18.07
C ASP A 254 18.21 10.23 18.61
N PRO A 255 16.89 10.32 18.32
CA PRO A 255 16.06 11.44 18.77
C PRO A 255 15.87 11.47 20.30
N ASP A 256 15.85 10.31 20.95
CA ASP A 256 15.58 10.20 22.39
C ASP A 256 16.76 10.73 23.21
N ARG A 257 17.98 10.54 22.68
CA ARG A 257 19.23 10.94 23.35
C ARG A 257 19.88 12.18 22.74
N ASN A 258 19.33 12.70 21.64
CA ASN A 258 19.87 13.81 20.85
C ASN A 258 21.35 13.61 20.44
N VAL A 259 21.69 12.39 19.99
CA VAL A 259 23.06 11.98 19.65
C VAL A 259 23.20 11.65 18.17
N PHE A 260 24.22 12.20 17.54
CA PHE A 260 24.67 11.81 16.20
C PHE A 260 25.79 10.78 16.29
N ALA A 261 25.69 9.71 15.49
CA ALA A 261 26.77 8.76 15.28
C ALA A 261 27.50 9.02 13.96
N ASN A 262 28.83 8.99 14.00
CA ASN A 262 29.73 9.24 12.87
C ASN A 262 29.45 10.58 12.18
N LEU A 263 29.40 11.66 12.96
CA LEU A 263 29.23 13.01 12.45
C LEU A 263 30.54 13.50 11.81
N SER A 264 30.50 13.82 10.53
CA SER A 264 31.53 14.60 9.84
C SER A 264 30.99 15.99 9.53
N VAL A 265 31.72 17.03 9.92
CA VAL A 265 31.43 18.43 9.56
C VAL A 265 32.50 18.89 8.58
N PHE A 266 32.05 19.40 7.44
CA PHE A 266 32.90 19.96 6.39
C PHE A 266 32.67 21.47 6.37
N GLU A 267 33.73 22.26 6.58
CA GLU A 267 33.69 23.71 6.46
C GLU A 267 34.29 24.10 5.10
N PHE A 268 33.59 24.97 4.38
CA PHE A 268 34.00 25.46 3.07
C PHE A 268 34.18 26.97 3.10
N ASP A 269 35.17 27.46 2.36
CA ASP A 269 35.29 28.89 2.05
C ASP A 269 34.15 29.32 1.11
N PRO A 270 33.30 30.29 1.51
CA PRO A 270 32.18 30.75 0.70
C PRO A 270 32.59 31.36 -0.65
N ALA A 271 33.81 31.89 -0.80
CA ALA A 271 34.24 32.57 -2.02
C ALA A 271 34.78 31.62 -3.10
N LYS A 272 35.48 30.55 -2.70
CA LYS A 272 36.17 29.62 -3.61
C LYS A 272 35.61 28.19 -3.60
N PHE A 273 34.64 27.92 -2.71
CA PHE A 273 34.09 26.59 -2.44
C PHE A 273 35.17 25.53 -2.16
N GLN A 274 36.32 25.96 -1.64
CA GLN A 274 37.39 25.06 -1.24
C GLN A 274 37.17 24.61 0.20
N MET A 275 37.39 23.32 0.43
CA MET A 275 37.25 22.72 1.75
C MET A 275 38.40 23.21 2.64
N THR A 276 38.07 24.00 3.66
CA THR A 276 39.05 24.54 4.62
C THR A 276 39.27 23.58 5.78
N ARG A 277 38.22 22.90 6.25
CA ARG A 277 38.34 22.03 7.43
C ARG A 277 37.41 20.83 7.36
N ARG A 278 37.91 19.67 7.80
CA ARG A 278 37.09 18.52 8.19
C ARG A 278 37.15 18.31 9.69
N VAL A 279 35.99 18.12 10.30
CA VAL A 279 35.86 17.62 11.66
C VAL A 279 35.18 16.27 11.61
N TYR A 280 35.69 15.29 12.33
CA TYR A 280 35.04 13.98 12.49
C TYR A 280 34.84 13.68 13.97
N ALA A 281 33.68 13.11 14.30
CA ALA A 281 33.35 12.62 15.63
C ALA A 281 32.59 11.28 15.53
N GLY A 282 33.04 10.28 16.28
CA GLY A 282 32.35 8.99 16.38
C GLY A 282 30.97 9.11 17.04
N ARG A 283 30.85 10.00 18.05
CA ARG A 283 29.59 10.43 18.66
C ARG A 283 29.61 11.94 18.90
N ALA A 284 28.51 12.61 18.62
CA ALA A 284 28.32 14.03 18.87
C ALA A 284 26.99 14.28 19.57
N PHE A 285 27.02 15.09 20.63
CA PHE A 285 25.85 15.52 21.39
C PHE A 285 25.54 16.97 21.04
N TRP A 286 24.27 17.30 20.90
CA TRP A 286 23.81 18.68 20.82
C TRP A 286 23.55 19.21 22.24
N GLU A 287 24.14 20.34 22.58
CA GLU A 287 24.06 20.93 23.92
C GLU A 287 23.80 22.44 23.79
N ASP A 288 22.61 22.89 24.19
CA ASP A 288 22.13 24.27 23.96
C ASP A 288 22.92 25.35 24.75
N HIS A 289 23.72 24.93 25.74
CA HIS A 289 24.29 25.82 26.77
C HIS A 289 25.66 26.41 26.39
N ILE A 290 26.33 25.86 25.36
CA ILE A 290 27.71 26.22 25.00
C ILE A 290 27.69 27.02 23.70
N GLN A 291 27.08 28.20 23.70
CA GLN A 291 26.85 29.02 22.50
C GLN A 291 26.01 28.30 21.44
N ALA A 292 25.26 29.02 20.62
CA ALA A 292 24.27 28.47 19.67
C ALA A 292 24.84 27.58 18.53
N THR A 293 26.09 27.11 18.63
CA THR A 293 26.81 26.34 17.59
C THR A 293 27.83 25.30 18.09
N ALA A 294 27.97 25.02 19.40
CA ALA A 294 29.03 24.10 19.86
C ALA A 294 28.56 22.64 20.01
N TRP A 295 29.37 21.73 19.48
CA TRP A 295 29.18 20.28 19.57
C TRP A 295 30.14 19.68 20.60
N ARG A 296 29.63 18.91 21.57
CA ARG A 296 30.49 18.14 22.49
C ARG A 296 30.93 16.85 21.81
N ARG A 297 32.24 16.67 21.67
CA ARG A 297 32.86 15.49 21.04
C ARG A 297 33.25 14.50 22.11
N THR A 298 32.89 13.23 21.94
CA THR A 298 33.56 12.13 22.63
C THR A 298 34.44 11.41 21.62
N CYS A 299 35.74 11.69 21.65
CA CYS A 299 36.71 10.84 20.98
C CYS A 299 36.79 9.51 21.75
N PRO A 300 36.90 8.35 21.08
CA PRO A 300 37.45 7.18 21.73
C PRO A 300 38.83 7.58 22.29
N SER A 301 39.13 7.20 23.52
CA SER A 301 40.43 7.53 24.13
C SER A 301 41.56 7.13 23.19
N PRO A 302 42.63 7.92 23.05
CA PRO A 302 43.85 7.39 22.47
C PRO A 302 44.24 6.15 23.28
N TRP A 303 44.60 5.09 22.57
CA TRP A 303 45.11 3.84 23.13
C TRP A 303 45.98 4.08 24.38
N PRO A 304 45.88 3.24 25.43
CA PRO A 304 46.79 3.37 26.57
C PRO A 304 48.24 3.29 26.05
N PRO A 305 49.17 4.12 26.57
CA PRO A 305 50.56 4.07 26.15
C PRO A 305 51.09 2.65 26.38
N SER A 306 51.73 2.08 25.35
CA SER A 306 52.45 0.82 25.50
C SER A 306 53.46 1.00 26.63
N LYS A 307 53.28 0.27 27.72
CA LYS A 307 54.31 0.14 28.75
C LYS A 307 55.50 -0.56 28.10
N ASN A 308 56.64 0.15 28.03
CA ASN A 308 57.96 -0.48 27.99
C ASN A 308 58.19 -1.27 29.27
#